data_AF-A0A4U6MLT2-F1
#
_entry.id   AF-A0A4U6MLT2-F1
#
_cell.length_a   1.000
_cell.length_b   1.000
_cell.length_c   1.000
_cell.angle_alpha   90.00
_cell.angle_beta   90.00
_cell.angle_gamma   90.00
#
_symmetry.space_group_name_H-M   'P 1'
#
loop_
_entity.id
_entity.type
_entity.pdbx_description
1 polymer ?
#
loop_
_entity_poly.entity_id
_entity_poly.type
_entity_poly.pdbx_seq_one_letter_code
_entity_poly.pdbx_strand_id
1 'polypeptide(L)' 'AGEILAQAAVGLQQAGAEGIVLCTNTMHKVAEAIETACDVPFLHIADATGRAIQQQKMSNVALLGTRYT' A
#
# COMPACT_ATOMS: atom_id res chain seq x y z
N ALA A 1 -8.82 2.21 -11.88
CA ALA A 1 -8.80 2.05 -10.41
C ALA A 1 -7.68 2.86 -9.76
N GLY A 2 -6.46 2.87 -10.31
CA GLY A 2 -5.37 3.74 -9.83
C GLY A 2 -5.80 5.21 -9.72
N GLU A 3 -6.40 5.77 -10.77
CA GLU A 3 -6.92 7.16 -10.75
C GLU A 3 -7.92 7.43 -9.62
N ILE A 4 -8.87 6.52 -9.39
CA ILE A 4 -9.88 6.65 -8.32
C ILE A 4 -9.20 6.67 -6.94
N LEU A 5 -8.24 5.76 -6.73
CA LEU A 5 -7.52 5.68 -5.46
C LEU A 5 -6.57 6.88 -5.25
N ALA A 6 -5.93 7.35 -6.31
CA ALA A 6 -5.09 8.55 -6.27
C ALA A 6 -5.92 9.79 -5.91
N GLN A 7 -7.09 9.98 -6.53
CA GLN A 7 -8.00 11.08 -6.20
C GLN A 7 -8.48 11.01 -4.74
N ALA A 8 -8.79 9.82 -4.24
CA ALA A 8 -9.16 9.64 -2.84
C ALA A 8 -8.00 9.99 -1.89
N ALA A 9 -6.78 9.55 -2.19
CA ALA A 9 -5.59 9.86 -1.39
C ALA A 9 -5.26 11.36 -1.38
N VAL A 10 -5.37 12.05 -2.52
CA VAL A 10 -5.22 13.51 -2.61
C VAL A 10 -6.27 14.22 -1.75
N GLY A 11 -7.52 13.76 -1.78
CA GLY A 11 -8.57 14.29 -0.91
C GLY A 11 -8.26 14.13 0.58
N LEU A 12 -7.70 12.99 0.98
CA LEU A 12 -7.26 12.75 2.36
C LEU A 12 -6.08 13.65 2.74
N GLN A 13 -5.08 13.82 1.87
CA GLN A 13 -3.96 14.76 2.08
C GLN A 13 -4.47 16.19 2.30
N GLN A 14 -5.41 16.65 1.47
CA GLN A 14 -6.03 17.97 1.60
C GLN A 14 -6.82 18.14 2.89
N ALA A 15 -7.38 17.04 3.43
CA ALA A 15 -8.05 17.02 4.73
C ALA A 15 -7.09 16.96 5.93
N GLY A 16 -5.78 16.92 5.70
CA GLY A 16 -4.76 16.93 6.75
C GLY A 16 -4.19 15.55 7.09
N ALA A 17 -4.42 14.51 6.27
CA ALA A 17 -3.73 13.25 6.44
C ALA A 17 -2.22 13.43 6.24
N GLU A 18 -1.42 12.91 7.17
CA GLU A 18 0.05 13.00 7.15
C GLU A 18 0.71 11.77 6.52
N GLY A 19 -0.08 10.82 6.03
CA GLY A 19 0.36 9.61 5.37
C GLY A 19 -0.82 8.79 4.87
N ILE A 20 -0.57 7.88 3.93
CA ILE A 20 -1.59 7.04 3.30
C ILE A 20 -1.31 5.57 3.58
N VAL A 21 -2.36 4.85 3.99
CA VAL A 21 -2.38 3.40 4.10
C VAL A 21 -3.47 2.86 3.17
N LEU A 22 -3.11 1.95 2.28
CA LEU A 22 -4.06 1.28 1.41
C LEU A 22 -4.54 -0.03 2.04
N CYS A 23 -5.80 -0.09 2.47
CA CYS A 23 -6.35 -1.23 3.24
C CYS A 23 -6.73 -2.46 2.38
N THR A 24 -5.90 -2.84 1.40
CA THR A 24 -6.15 -4.00 0.53
C THR A 24 -4.88 -4.46 -0.19
N ASN A 25 -4.56 -5.76 -0.16
CA ASN A 25 -3.39 -6.32 -0.83
C ASN A 25 -3.45 -6.13 -2.36
N THR A 26 -4.56 -6.52 -2.98
CA THR A 26 -4.72 -6.52 -4.44
C THR A 26 -4.48 -5.15 -5.07
N MET A 27 -4.93 -4.07 -4.42
CA MET A 27 -4.83 -2.73 -5.00
C MET A 27 -3.45 -2.10 -4.86
N HIS A 28 -2.53 -2.70 -4.10
CA HIS A 28 -1.12 -2.27 -4.14
C HIS A 28 -0.50 -2.47 -5.54
N LYS A 29 -1.13 -3.26 -6.42
CA LYS A 29 -0.82 -3.31 -7.86
C LYS A 29 -0.82 -1.93 -8.53
N VAL A 30 -1.57 -0.95 -8.00
CA VAL A 30 -1.65 0.42 -8.51
C VAL A 30 -1.16 1.45 -7.48
N ALA A 31 -0.31 1.05 -6.53
CA ALA A 31 0.24 1.93 -5.49
C ALA A 31 1.01 3.12 -6.09
N GLU A 32 1.76 2.90 -7.19
CA GLU A 32 2.51 3.97 -7.89
C GLU A 32 1.63 5.16 -8.28
N ALA A 33 0.37 4.92 -8.66
CA ALA A 33 -0.57 5.99 -8.99
C ALA A 33 -0.92 6.86 -7.78
N ILE A 34 -0.94 6.27 -6.58
CA ILE A 34 -1.18 6.99 -5.31
C ILE A 34 0.10 7.74 -4.91
N GLU A 35 1.25 7.07 -4.93
CA GLU A 35 2.55 7.63 -4.57
C GLU A 35 2.94 8.82 -5.47
N THR A 36 2.62 8.76 -6.76
CA THR A 36 2.91 9.86 -7.70
C THR A 36 1.96 11.05 -7.49
N ALA A 37 0.77 10.83 -6.94
CA ALA A 37 -0.25 11.87 -6.80
C ALA A 37 -0.21 12.59 -5.44
N CYS A 38 0.45 12.02 -4.43
CA CYS A 38 0.48 12.54 -3.06
C CYS A 38 1.92 12.81 -2.61
N ASP A 39 2.12 13.86 -1.83
CA ASP A 39 3.43 14.21 -1.27
C ASP A 39 3.67 13.55 0.10
N VAL A 40 2.61 13.08 0.74
CA VAL A 40 2.68 12.42 2.04
C VAL A 40 3.16 10.97 1.92
N PRO A 41 3.87 10.42 2.92
CA PRO A 41 4.37 9.05 2.88
C PRO A 41 3.27 8.02 2.61
N PHE A 42 3.55 7.08 1.70
CA PHE A 42 2.72 5.90 1.48
C PHE A 42 3.30 4.70 2.24
N LEU A 43 2.48 4.07 3.09
CA LEU A 43 2.88 2.90 3.87
C LEU A 43 2.47 1.62 3.14
N HIS A 44 3.40 1.05 2.38
CA HIS A 44 3.15 -0.14 1.58
C HIS A 44 2.97 -1.40 2.45
N ILE A 45 1.87 -2.16 2.27
CA ILE A 45 1.54 -3.33 3.09
C ILE A 45 2.60 -4.44 2.98
N ALA A 46 3.19 -4.62 1.79
CA ALA A 46 4.22 -5.62 1.56
C ALA A 46 5.52 -5.31 2.32
N ASP A 47 5.86 -4.03 2.52
CA ASP A 47 7.07 -3.66 3.26
C ASP A 47 6.90 -3.97 4.74
N ALA A 48 5.73 -3.63 5.32
CA ALA A 48 5.41 -3.95 6.70
C ALA A 48 5.41 -5.47 6.92
N THR A 49 4.80 -6.22 6.01
CA THR A 49 4.75 -7.69 6.07
C THR A 49 6.14 -8.30 5.89
N GLY A 50 6.94 -7.80 4.95
CA GLY A 50 8.31 -8.24 4.69
C GLY A 50 9.22 -8.03 5.90
N ARG A 51 9.12 -6.88 6.57
CA ARG A 51 9.83 -6.63 7.84
C ARG A 51 9.45 -7.63 8.92
N ALA A 52 8.16 -7.95 9.07
CA ALA A 52 7.71 -8.94 10.05
C ALA A 52 8.22 -10.36 9.74
N ILE A 53 8.20 -10.78 8.47
CA ILE A 53 8.76 -12.06 8.01
C ILE A 53 10.26 -12.14 8.31
N GLN A 54 11.01 -11.07 8.00
CA GLN A 54 12.45 -10.99 8.27
C GLN A 54 12.77 -11.04 9.76
N GLN A 55 11.99 -10.37 10.61
CA GLN A 55 12.15 -10.43 12.07
C GLN A 55 11.97 -11.86 12.62
N GLN A 56 11.12 -12.65 11.96
CA GLN A 56 10.94 -14.07 12.28
C GLN A 56 11.97 -14.99 11.63
N LYS A 57 12.95 -14.45 10.88
CA LYS A 57 14.00 -15.19 10.16
C LYS A 57 13.45 -16.20 9.16
N MET A 58 12.28 -15.91 8.58
CA MET A 58 11.69 -16.73 7.52
C MET A 58 12.09 -16.18 6.15
N SER A 59 12.38 -17.07 5.20
CA SER A 59 12.71 -16.71 3.81
C SER A 59 11.86 -17.43 2.77
N ASN A 60 10.99 -18.35 3.21
CA ASN A 60 10.04 -19.06 2.37
C ASN A 60 8.72 -19.17 3.13
N VAL A 61 7.67 -18.58 2.58
CA VAL A 61 6.34 -18.49 3.18
C VAL A 61 5.27 -18.79 2.14
N ALA A 62 4.15 -19.36 2.56
CA ALA A 62 2.97 -19.44 1.70
C ALA A 62 2.29 -18.07 1.61
N LEU A 63 1.84 -17.70 0.41
CA LEU A 63 1.03 -16.51 0.17
C LEU A 63 -0.40 -16.94 -0.18
N LEU A 64 -1.37 -16.49 0.61
CA LEU A 64 -2.79 -16.69 0.36
C LEU A 64 -3.45 -15.34 0.13
N GLY A 65 -4.21 -15.22 -0.94
CA GLY A 65 -4.85 -13.98 -1.35
C GLY A 65 -5.83 -14.18 -2.48
N THR A 66 -6.24 -13.08 -3.11
CA THR A 66 -7.02 -13.14 -4.35
C THR A 66 -6.17 -13.70 -5.48
N ARG A 67 -6.78 -14.11 -6.60
CA ARG A 67 -6.04 -14.57 -7.79
C ARG A 67 -5.04 -13.56 -8.39
N TYR A 68 -5.13 -12.29 -7.99
CA TYR A 68 -4.30 -11.20 -8.50
C TYR A 68 -3.20 -10.78 -7.53
N THR A 69 -3.24 -11.30 -6.30
CA THR A 69 -2.25 -11.07 -5.23
C THR A 69 -1.14 -12.09 -5.38
#